data_AF-A0A974KB09-F1
#
_entry.id   AF-A0A974KB09-F1
#
_cell.length_a   1.000
_cell.length_b   1.000
_cell.length_c   1.000
_cell.angle_alpha   90.00
_cell.angle_beta   90.00
_cell.angle_gamma   90.00
#
_symmetry.space_group_name_H-M   'P 1'
#
loop_
_entity.id
_entity.type
_entity.pdbx_description
1 polymer ?
#
loop_
_entity_poly.entity_id
_entity_poly.type
_entity_poly.pdbx_seq_one_letter_code
_entity_poly.pdbx_strand_id
1 'polypeptide(L)'
;MYYVDNNSGSPTMPALSPAQSNIPAWFTEGDKDKGISWIGQDWLNILQAELLNILSEAGIKPDKGKLNQLVLSIKAIITANAYTQANNLKEIFDAGIAAQAAARSHLGLGKLATKDSLGPADVNALAKDQNLNDVPDKAKARTALQLGNSATRNVGITPGTVAAGDDSRITGAMQKDQNGADIPDKPGFIKNVGLKETLNPTKRVSIGNIGTGAFDGSTPSINIGDSDSGFIG
;
A
#
# COMPACT_ATOMS: atom_id res chain seq x y z
N MET A 1 -36.99 37.61 -31.99
CA MET A 1 -38.34 37.57 -31.42
C MET A 1 -38.54 38.85 -30.65
N TYR A 2 -39.70 39.49 -30.81
CA TYR A 2 -40.10 40.63 -30.01
C TYR A 2 -41.61 40.51 -29.78
N TYR A 3 -42.09 40.98 -28.63
CA TYR A 3 -43.53 41.04 -28.37
C TYR A 3 -44.20 42.03 -29.33
N VAL A 4 -45.54 41.96 -29.44
CA VAL A 4 -46.34 42.98 -30.14
C VAL A 4 -45.94 44.38 -29.65
N ASP A 5 -45.39 45.18 -30.56
CA ASP A 5 -44.82 46.49 -30.29
C ASP A 5 -45.51 47.54 -31.17
N ASN A 6 -46.78 47.79 -30.86
CA ASN A 6 -47.62 48.81 -31.45
C ASN A 6 -48.72 49.21 -30.46
N ASN A 7 -49.51 50.24 -30.79
CA ASN A 7 -50.56 50.79 -29.91
C ASN A 7 -51.76 49.85 -29.68
N SER A 8 -51.78 48.65 -30.23
CA SER A 8 -52.85 47.66 -30.02
C SER A 8 -52.53 46.63 -28.93
N GLY A 9 -51.27 46.57 -28.47
CA GLY A 9 -50.83 45.63 -27.44
C GLY A 9 -51.35 45.98 -26.05
N SER A 10 -51.71 44.96 -25.27
CA SER A 10 -51.97 45.09 -23.83
C SER A 10 -50.66 44.96 -23.04
N PRO A 11 -50.41 45.80 -22.01
CA PRO A 11 -49.20 45.71 -21.18
C PRO A 11 -49.19 44.49 -20.24
N THR A 12 -50.34 43.86 -20.04
CA THR A 12 -50.49 42.63 -19.25
C THR A 12 -51.14 41.55 -20.10
N MET A 13 -50.60 40.32 -20.04
CA MET A 13 -51.18 39.18 -20.75
C MET A 13 -52.62 38.93 -20.24
N PRO A 14 -53.63 38.91 -21.13
CA PRO A 14 -55.00 38.55 -20.74
C PRO A 14 -55.04 37.13 -20.15
N ALA A 15 -55.98 36.88 -19.25
CA ALA A 15 -56.22 35.54 -18.74
C ALA A 15 -56.58 34.59 -19.88
N LEU A 16 -55.96 33.41 -19.90
CA LEU A 16 -56.28 32.37 -20.87
C LEU A 16 -57.69 31.84 -20.65
N SER A 17 -58.43 31.63 -21.73
CA SER A 17 -59.77 31.04 -21.70
C SER A 17 -59.69 29.57 -21.25
N PRO A 18 -60.78 29.01 -20.68
CA PRO A 18 -60.82 27.60 -20.31
C PRO A 18 -60.56 26.66 -21.49
N ALA A 19 -59.88 25.53 -21.23
CA ALA A 19 -59.65 24.51 -22.23
C ALA A 19 -60.98 23.99 -22.81
N GLN A 20 -61.11 24.04 -24.14
CA GLN A 20 -62.33 23.64 -24.84
C GLN A 20 -62.28 22.20 -25.40
N SER A 21 -61.08 21.60 -25.47
CA SER A 21 -60.88 20.25 -25.97
C SER A 21 -59.83 19.52 -25.14
N ASN A 22 -60.06 18.23 -24.87
CA ASN A 22 -59.09 17.34 -24.22
C ASN A 22 -58.28 16.51 -25.23
N ILE A 23 -58.51 16.73 -26.53
CA ILE A 23 -57.78 16.09 -27.62
C ILE A 23 -57.21 17.15 -28.58
N PRO A 24 -56.02 16.94 -29.15
CA PRO A 24 -55.44 17.88 -30.12
C PRO A 24 -56.35 18.06 -31.35
N ALA A 25 -56.63 19.31 -31.70
CA ALA A 25 -57.30 19.69 -32.94
C ALA A 25 -56.30 20.33 -33.91
N TRP A 26 -56.56 20.21 -35.21
CA TRP A 26 -55.70 20.71 -36.27
C TRP A 26 -56.44 21.72 -37.15
N PHE A 27 -55.69 22.60 -37.81
CA PHE A 27 -56.25 23.56 -38.75
C PHE A 27 -56.96 22.87 -39.91
N THR A 28 -58.14 23.36 -40.26
CA THR A 28 -58.92 22.96 -41.44
C THR A 28 -59.40 24.22 -42.19
N GLU A 29 -59.58 24.09 -43.50
CA GLU A 29 -60.24 25.11 -44.34
C GLU A 29 -61.76 25.17 -44.11
N GLY A 30 -62.26 24.49 -43.08
CA GLY A 30 -63.68 24.22 -42.89
C GLY A 30 -64.19 23.13 -43.81
N ASP A 31 -65.43 22.73 -43.60
CA ASP A 31 -66.22 21.90 -44.50
C ASP A 31 -67.62 22.52 -44.66
N LYS A 32 -68.56 21.82 -45.31
CA LYS A 32 -69.92 22.33 -45.48
C LYS A 32 -70.67 22.59 -44.16
N ASP A 33 -70.23 22.01 -43.04
CA ASP A 33 -70.90 22.07 -41.73
C ASP A 33 -70.07 22.84 -40.67
N LYS A 34 -68.74 22.99 -40.86
CA LYS A 34 -67.83 23.71 -39.97
C LYS A 34 -67.10 24.83 -40.69
N GLY A 35 -67.05 26.00 -40.06
CA GLY A 35 -66.23 27.12 -40.54
C GLY A 35 -64.72 26.83 -40.50
N ILE A 36 -63.96 27.72 -41.15
CA ILE A 36 -62.50 27.71 -41.15
C ILE A 36 -61.98 27.80 -39.71
N SER A 37 -60.88 27.11 -39.42
CA SER A 37 -60.23 27.19 -38.10
C SER A 37 -59.83 28.62 -37.76
N TRP A 38 -60.24 29.10 -36.57
CA TRP A 38 -59.97 30.46 -36.11
C TRP A 38 -58.79 30.51 -35.14
N ILE A 39 -57.83 31.38 -35.41
CA ILE A 39 -56.71 31.66 -34.50
C ILE A 39 -57.14 32.77 -33.55
N GLY A 40 -57.43 32.39 -32.29
CA GLY A 40 -57.75 33.33 -31.23
C GLY A 40 -56.53 33.97 -30.56
N GLN A 41 -56.78 34.99 -29.76
CA GLN A 41 -55.74 35.70 -28.99
C GLN A 41 -54.92 34.75 -28.11
N ASP A 42 -55.57 33.75 -27.49
CA ASP A 42 -54.92 32.85 -26.53
C ASP A 42 -53.81 32.07 -27.22
N TRP A 43 -54.09 31.56 -28.42
CA TRP A 43 -53.12 30.80 -29.20
C TRP A 43 -51.90 31.64 -29.59
N LEU A 44 -52.11 32.86 -30.10
CA LEU A 44 -51.03 33.77 -30.46
C LEU A 44 -50.22 34.23 -29.24
N ASN A 45 -50.89 34.54 -28.13
CA ASN A 45 -50.24 34.96 -26.90
C ASN A 45 -49.43 33.82 -26.27
N ILE A 46 -49.92 32.58 -26.32
CA ILE A 46 -49.18 31.39 -25.88
C ILE A 46 -47.91 31.23 -26.73
N LEU A 47 -48.01 31.23 -28.06
CA LEU A 47 -46.82 31.14 -28.91
C LEU A 47 -45.83 32.28 -28.65
N GLN A 48 -46.33 33.51 -28.50
CA GLN A 48 -45.47 34.65 -28.18
C GLN A 48 -44.76 34.43 -26.83
N ALA A 49 -45.48 34.00 -25.80
CA ALA A 49 -44.94 33.75 -24.48
C ALA A 49 -43.88 32.64 -24.51
N GLU A 50 -44.15 31.50 -25.16
CA GLU A 50 -43.19 30.40 -25.33
C GLU A 50 -41.89 30.87 -26.01
N LEU A 51 -42.00 31.62 -27.11
CA LEU A 51 -40.83 32.13 -27.82
C LEU A 51 -40.05 33.16 -26.99
N LEU A 52 -40.72 34.00 -26.19
CA LEU A 52 -40.06 34.93 -25.27
C LEU A 52 -39.42 34.20 -24.09
N ASN A 53 -40.03 33.13 -23.59
CA ASN A 53 -39.49 32.30 -22.52
C ASN A 53 -38.21 31.58 -22.97
N ILE A 54 -38.13 31.13 -24.22
CA ILE A 54 -36.87 30.59 -24.79
C ILE A 54 -35.75 31.63 -24.73
N LEU A 55 -36.04 32.89 -25.07
CA LEU A 55 -35.08 33.99 -24.97
C LEU A 55 -34.68 34.24 -23.50
N SER A 56 -35.66 34.27 -22.60
CA SER A 56 -35.43 34.47 -21.16
C SER A 56 -34.57 33.37 -20.54
N GLU A 57 -34.83 32.11 -20.85
CA GLU A 57 -34.05 30.94 -20.39
C GLU A 57 -32.59 31.04 -20.85
N ALA A 58 -32.38 31.55 -22.06
CA ALA A 58 -31.03 31.82 -22.58
C ALA A 58 -30.38 33.08 -22.00
N GLY A 59 -31.06 33.84 -21.14
CA GLY A 59 -30.59 35.14 -20.64
C GLY A 59 -30.53 36.25 -21.70
N ILE A 60 -31.21 36.06 -22.83
CA ILE A 60 -31.23 37.01 -23.95
C ILE A 60 -32.49 37.89 -23.85
N LYS A 61 -32.31 39.21 -23.81
CA LYS A 61 -33.43 40.15 -23.87
C LYS A 61 -33.96 40.27 -25.30
N PRO A 62 -35.28 40.35 -25.49
CA PRO A 62 -35.87 40.64 -26.80
C PRO A 62 -35.30 41.93 -27.41
N ASP A 63 -34.91 41.86 -28.68
CA ASP A 63 -34.37 42.96 -29.45
C ASP A 63 -35.01 42.99 -30.84
N LYS A 64 -35.76 44.05 -31.15
CA LYS A 64 -36.47 44.19 -32.43
C LYS A 64 -35.54 44.22 -33.65
N GLY A 65 -34.29 44.65 -33.47
CA GLY A 65 -33.28 44.71 -34.54
C GLY A 65 -32.60 43.37 -34.85
N LYS A 66 -32.80 42.33 -34.03
CA LYS A 66 -32.10 41.03 -34.18
C LYS A 66 -33.03 39.93 -34.67
N LEU A 67 -32.75 39.42 -35.88
CA LEU A 67 -33.58 38.41 -36.54
C LEU A 67 -33.14 36.95 -36.27
N ASN A 68 -32.11 36.72 -35.45
CA ASN A 68 -31.58 35.38 -35.15
C ASN A 68 -31.64 35.01 -33.66
N GLN A 69 -32.43 35.73 -32.84
CA GLN A 69 -32.43 35.56 -31.39
C GLN A 69 -32.85 34.16 -30.94
N LEU A 70 -33.79 33.50 -31.63
CA LEU A 70 -34.18 32.13 -31.29
C LEU A 70 -33.01 31.16 -31.47
N VAL A 71 -32.27 31.29 -32.57
CA VAL A 71 -31.08 30.47 -32.84
C VAL A 71 -30.00 30.74 -31.79
N LEU A 72 -29.76 32.01 -31.45
CA LEU A 72 -28.79 32.37 -30.40
C LEU A 72 -29.21 31.82 -29.03
N SER A 73 -30.51 31.87 -28.72
CA SER A 73 -31.05 31.39 -27.44
C SER A 73 -30.88 29.88 -27.31
N ILE A 74 -31.25 29.12 -28.35
CA ILE A 74 -31.09 27.67 -28.38
C ILE A 74 -29.61 27.29 -28.25
N LYS A 75 -28.70 27.98 -28.97
CA LYS A 75 -27.26 27.74 -28.84
C LYS A 75 -26.75 27.99 -27.43
N ALA A 76 -27.20 29.07 -26.79
CA ALA A 76 -26.80 29.40 -25.41
C ALA A 76 -27.31 28.34 -24.42
N ILE A 77 -28.57 27.93 -24.51
CA ILE A 77 -29.17 26.90 -23.65
C ILE A 77 -28.45 25.56 -23.80
N ILE A 78 -28.18 25.12 -25.03
CA ILE A 78 -27.44 23.87 -25.27
C ILE A 78 -26.03 23.96 -24.70
N THR A 79 -25.33 25.08 -24.89
CA THR A 79 -23.96 25.27 -24.40
C THR A 79 -23.91 25.29 -22.87
N ALA A 80 -24.86 25.96 -22.21
CA ALA A 80 -24.93 26.03 -20.75
C ALA A 80 -25.16 24.66 -20.10
N ASN A 81 -25.85 23.76 -20.79
CA ASN A 81 -26.15 22.40 -20.31
C ASN A 81 -25.13 21.35 -20.78
N ALA A 82 -24.12 21.73 -21.55
CA ALA A 82 -23.11 20.81 -22.06
C ALA A 82 -21.93 20.70 -21.09
N TYR A 83 -21.47 19.47 -20.82
CA TYR A 83 -20.14 19.24 -20.24
C TYR A 83 -19.09 19.43 -21.33
N THR A 84 -18.19 20.40 -21.16
CA THR A 84 -17.23 20.74 -22.21
C THR A 84 -15.82 20.24 -21.88
N GLN A 85 -15.14 19.65 -22.86
CA GLN A 85 -13.72 19.30 -22.73
C GLN A 85 -12.85 20.56 -22.62
N ALA A 86 -13.28 21.69 -23.21
CA ALA A 86 -12.57 22.97 -23.14
C ALA A 86 -12.41 23.47 -21.68
N ASN A 87 -13.42 23.23 -20.83
CA ASN A 87 -13.36 23.54 -19.40
C ASN A 87 -12.83 22.39 -18.55
N ASN A 88 -12.25 21.34 -19.16
CA ASN A 88 -11.79 20.14 -18.47
C ASN A 88 -12.85 19.54 -17.53
N LEU A 89 -14.12 19.58 -17.93
CA LEU A 89 -15.25 19.06 -17.15
C LEU A 89 -15.43 19.76 -15.78
N LYS A 90 -14.99 21.02 -15.64
CA LYS A 90 -15.16 21.82 -14.41
C LYS A 90 -16.63 21.89 -13.97
N GLU A 91 -17.57 21.74 -14.89
CA GLU A 91 -19.00 21.69 -14.60
C GLU A 91 -19.36 20.55 -13.62
N ILE A 92 -18.64 19.42 -13.65
CA ILE A 92 -18.80 18.31 -12.66
C ILE A 92 -18.30 18.74 -11.28
N PHE A 93 -17.21 19.52 -11.23
CA PHE A 93 -16.70 20.05 -9.98
C PHE A 93 -17.71 21.03 -9.36
N ASP A 94 -18.23 21.95 -10.17
CA ASP A 94 -19.19 22.99 -9.77
C ASP A 94 -20.54 22.40 -9.34
N ALA A 95 -20.98 21.28 -9.97
CA ALA A 95 -22.15 20.51 -9.56
C ALA A 95 -22.01 19.84 -8.17
N GLY A 96 -20.80 19.88 -7.59
CA GLY A 96 -20.54 19.51 -6.21
C GLY A 96 -20.08 18.06 -6.00
N ILE A 97 -19.80 17.74 -4.73
CA ILE A 97 -19.12 16.49 -4.34
C ILE A 97 -19.86 15.21 -4.78
N ALA A 98 -21.19 15.25 -4.85
CA ALA A 98 -22.02 14.11 -5.25
C ALA A 98 -21.85 13.80 -6.75
N ALA A 99 -21.86 14.84 -7.59
CA ALA A 99 -21.60 14.70 -9.03
C ALA A 99 -20.18 14.20 -9.29
N GLN A 100 -19.19 14.73 -8.57
CA GLN A 100 -17.80 14.25 -8.65
C GLN A 100 -17.68 12.77 -8.26
N ALA A 101 -18.38 12.32 -7.21
CA ALA A 101 -18.39 10.91 -6.80
C ALA A 101 -19.07 10.00 -7.84
N ALA A 102 -20.21 10.41 -8.39
CA ALA A 102 -20.90 9.69 -9.44
C ALA A 102 -20.01 9.57 -10.69
N ALA A 103 -19.36 10.65 -11.12
CA ALA A 103 -18.44 10.65 -12.25
C ALA A 103 -17.29 9.66 -12.05
N ARG A 104 -16.62 9.68 -10.89
CA ARG A 104 -15.58 8.69 -10.56
C ARG A 104 -16.09 7.26 -10.55
N SER A 105 -17.32 7.04 -10.08
CA SER A 105 -17.98 5.73 -10.07
C SER A 105 -18.25 5.21 -11.47
N HIS A 106 -18.79 6.05 -12.37
CA HIS A 106 -19.03 5.68 -13.76
C HIS A 106 -17.74 5.38 -14.53
N LEU A 107 -16.65 6.08 -14.20
CA LEU A 107 -15.32 5.83 -14.76
C LEU A 107 -14.60 4.63 -14.11
N GLY A 108 -15.12 4.06 -13.03
CA GLY A 108 -14.48 2.93 -12.34
C GLY A 108 -13.18 3.29 -11.61
N LEU A 109 -12.96 4.55 -11.25
CA LEU A 109 -11.68 5.04 -10.69
C LEU A 109 -11.41 4.58 -9.24
N GLY A 110 -12.40 3.99 -8.57
CA GLY A 110 -12.27 3.50 -7.20
C GLY A 110 -12.07 4.61 -6.16
N LYS A 111 -11.81 4.21 -4.90
CA LYS A 111 -11.71 5.13 -3.75
C LYS A 111 -10.37 5.85 -3.65
N LEU A 112 -9.30 5.28 -4.20
CA LEU A 112 -7.95 5.86 -4.11
C LEU A 112 -7.78 7.09 -5.00
N ALA A 113 -8.64 7.27 -6.02
CA ALA A 113 -8.59 8.40 -6.94
C ALA A 113 -8.83 9.79 -6.29
N THR A 114 -9.21 9.84 -5.01
CA THR A 114 -9.38 11.09 -4.26
C THR A 114 -8.27 11.36 -3.26
N LYS A 115 -7.22 10.53 -3.20
CA LYS A 115 -6.10 10.74 -2.29
C LYS A 115 -4.94 11.44 -3.01
N ASP A 116 -4.43 12.51 -2.41
CA ASP A 116 -3.24 13.22 -2.90
C ASP A 116 -1.96 12.41 -2.74
N SER A 117 -1.95 11.44 -1.83
CA SER A 117 -0.83 10.53 -1.59
C SER A 117 -1.34 9.21 -1.04
N LEU A 118 -0.63 8.13 -1.37
CA LEU A 118 -0.95 6.78 -0.91
C LEU A 118 0.06 6.34 0.15
N GLY A 119 -0.45 5.96 1.31
CA GLY A 119 0.35 5.33 2.36
C GLY A 119 0.40 3.80 2.19
N PRO A 120 1.29 3.11 2.93
CA PRO A 120 1.38 1.64 2.88
C PRO A 120 0.04 0.94 3.14
N ALA A 121 -0.75 1.43 4.10
CA ALA A 121 -2.08 0.90 4.41
C ALA A 121 -3.08 1.03 3.23
N ASP A 122 -2.92 2.03 2.36
CA ASP A 122 -3.83 2.25 1.23
C ASP A 122 -3.66 1.22 0.12
N VAL A 123 -2.45 0.65 0.03
CA VAL A 123 -2.04 -0.25 -1.05
C VAL A 123 -1.64 -1.63 -0.52
N ASN A 124 -1.96 -1.94 0.74
CA ASN A 124 -1.58 -3.19 1.41
C ASN A 124 -0.06 -3.48 1.37
N ALA A 125 0.76 -2.43 1.47
CA ALA A 125 2.21 -2.53 1.55
C ALA A 125 2.69 -2.46 3.01
N LEU A 126 3.94 -2.87 3.22
CA LEU A 126 4.62 -2.72 4.51
C LEU A 126 5.24 -1.33 4.64
N ALA A 127 5.10 -0.74 5.81
CA ALA A 127 5.68 0.54 6.18
C ALA A 127 7.15 0.37 6.57
N LYS A 128 8.04 1.04 5.84
CA LYS A 128 9.51 0.91 6.02
C LYS A 128 9.97 1.26 7.44
N ASP A 129 9.35 2.26 8.05
CA ASP A 129 9.64 2.76 9.39
C ASP A 129 9.09 1.84 10.49
N GLN A 130 8.16 0.94 10.15
CA GLN A 130 7.67 -0.09 11.05
C GLN A 130 8.59 -1.32 11.11
N ASN A 131 9.64 -1.41 10.29
CA ASN A 131 10.61 -2.51 10.31
C ASN A 131 9.94 -3.90 10.37
N LEU A 132 8.94 -4.15 9.52
CA LEU A 132 8.16 -5.38 9.44
C LEU A 132 7.27 -5.68 10.67
N ASN A 133 7.14 -4.75 11.61
CA ASN A 133 6.24 -4.90 12.76
C ASN A 133 4.76 -4.93 12.33
N ASP A 134 4.46 -4.38 11.16
CA ASP A 134 3.16 -4.35 10.52
C ASP A 134 2.87 -5.58 9.63
N VAL A 135 3.76 -6.56 9.58
CA VAL A 135 3.46 -7.87 8.98
C VAL A 135 2.28 -8.51 9.75
N PRO A 136 1.14 -8.82 9.10
CA PRO A 136 -0.06 -9.32 9.78
C PRO A 136 0.15 -10.65 10.49
N ASP A 137 0.87 -11.57 9.84
CA ASP A 137 1.23 -12.87 10.42
C ASP A 137 2.73 -13.10 10.28
N LYS A 138 3.45 -12.77 11.35
CA LYS A 138 4.91 -12.91 11.43
C LYS A 138 5.34 -14.38 11.40
N ALA A 139 4.52 -15.31 11.90
CA ALA A 139 4.84 -16.74 11.90
C ALA A 139 4.76 -17.29 10.47
N LYS A 140 3.66 -17.02 9.76
CA LYS A 140 3.51 -17.39 8.35
C LYS A 140 4.59 -16.77 7.48
N ALA A 141 4.97 -15.52 7.73
CA ALA A 141 6.08 -14.87 7.01
C ALA A 141 7.42 -15.61 7.21
N ARG A 142 7.78 -15.99 8.45
CA ARG A 142 8.99 -16.79 8.71
C ARG A 142 8.94 -18.17 8.06
N THR A 143 7.77 -18.82 8.04
CA THR A 143 7.57 -20.11 7.38
C THR A 143 7.73 -20.00 5.86
N ALA A 144 7.15 -18.96 5.24
CA ALA A 144 7.28 -18.72 3.80
C ALA A 144 8.74 -18.48 3.37
N LEU A 145 9.52 -17.83 4.23
CA LEU A 145 10.96 -17.62 4.05
C LEU A 145 11.81 -18.84 4.46
N GLN A 146 11.19 -19.92 4.95
CA GLN A 146 11.85 -21.16 5.36
C GLN A 146 12.95 -20.97 6.42
N LEU A 147 12.78 -19.98 7.30
CA LEU A 147 13.80 -19.62 8.32
C LEU A 147 13.92 -20.63 9.47
N GLY A 148 13.00 -21.60 9.54
CA GLY A 148 12.97 -22.63 10.57
C GLY A 148 12.70 -22.09 11.99
N ASN A 149 12.79 -22.98 12.98
CA ASN A 149 12.44 -22.65 14.36
C ASN A 149 13.48 -21.75 15.06
N SER A 150 14.73 -21.76 14.60
CA SER A 150 15.82 -20.96 15.20
C SER A 150 15.57 -19.46 15.10
N ALA A 151 14.82 -18.99 14.10
CA ALA A 151 14.52 -17.56 13.87
C ALA A 151 13.74 -16.86 15.01
N THR A 152 13.25 -17.61 15.99
CA THR A 152 12.52 -17.08 17.16
C THR A 152 13.11 -17.49 18.50
N ARG A 153 14.20 -18.28 18.48
CA ARG A 153 14.83 -18.80 19.69
C ARG A 153 16.04 -17.92 20.01
N ASN A 154 16.21 -17.63 21.30
CA ASN A 154 17.44 -17.02 21.78
C ASN A 154 18.63 -17.98 21.56
N VAL A 155 19.84 -17.44 21.58
CA VAL A 155 21.09 -18.21 21.66
C VAL A 155 21.48 -18.34 23.13
N GLY A 156 21.84 -19.54 23.60
CA GLY A 156 22.22 -19.75 25.00
C GLY A 156 22.48 -21.22 25.36
N ILE A 157 22.64 -21.48 26.67
CA ILE A 157 23.01 -22.80 27.22
C ILE A 157 21.83 -23.63 27.79
N THR A 158 20.60 -23.12 27.71
CA THR A 158 19.41 -23.78 28.30
C THR A 158 18.54 -24.47 27.23
N PRO A 159 17.77 -25.51 27.56
CA PRO A 159 16.79 -26.10 26.64
C PRO A 159 15.85 -25.04 26.03
N GLY A 160 15.47 -25.24 24.76
CA GLY A 160 14.61 -24.29 24.03
C GLY A 160 15.34 -23.12 23.35
N THR A 161 16.65 -22.96 23.56
CA THR A 161 17.51 -22.01 22.84
C THR A 161 18.31 -22.69 21.72
N VAL A 162 18.81 -21.91 20.77
CA VAL A 162 19.90 -22.33 19.88
C VAL A 162 21.17 -22.46 20.73
N ALA A 163 21.86 -23.60 20.65
CA ALA A 163 23.03 -23.87 21.47
C ALA A 163 24.14 -22.84 21.22
N ALA A 164 24.59 -22.16 22.28
CA ALA A 164 25.78 -21.33 22.26
C ALA A 164 27.06 -22.18 22.24
N GLY A 165 28.21 -21.61 21.91
CA GLY A 165 29.46 -22.36 21.75
C GLY A 165 29.99 -23.03 23.03
N ASP A 166 29.58 -22.57 24.21
CA ASP A 166 29.90 -23.10 25.53
C ASP A 166 28.80 -24.01 26.11
N ASP A 167 27.84 -24.41 25.28
CA ASP A 167 26.73 -25.26 25.68
C ASP A 167 27.13 -26.75 25.70
N SER A 168 26.80 -27.43 26.80
CA SER A 168 27.02 -28.86 26.98
C SER A 168 26.25 -29.75 26.01
N ARG A 169 25.18 -29.23 25.38
CA ARG A 169 24.42 -29.90 24.32
C ARG A 169 25.22 -30.05 23.02
N ILE A 170 26.31 -29.29 22.82
CA ILE A 170 27.21 -29.49 21.68
C ILE A 170 28.03 -30.76 21.93
N THR A 171 27.44 -31.90 21.57
CA THR A 171 28.08 -33.21 21.73
C THR A 171 29.24 -33.36 20.74
N GLY A 172 30.37 -33.88 21.23
CA GLY A 172 31.60 -34.06 20.45
C GLY A 172 32.60 -32.90 20.54
N ALA A 173 32.22 -31.75 21.12
CA ALA A 173 33.18 -30.74 21.54
C ALA A 173 33.71 -31.05 22.95
N MET A 174 34.96 -30.67 23.23
CA MET A 174 35.51 -30.69 24.59
C MET A 174 34.86 -29.58 25.44
N GLN A 175 34.25 -29.98 26.54
CA GLN A 175 33.59 -29.10 27.49
C GLN A 175 34.59 -28.53 28.50
N LYS A 176 34.61 -27.21 28.66
CA LYS A 176 35.65 -26.51 29.44
C LYS A 176 35.60 -26.87 30.92
N ASP A 177 34.41 -27.04 31.48
CA ASP A 177 34.19 -27.42 32.87
C ASP A 177 34.66 -28.86 33.17
N GLN A 178 34.72 -29.72 32.16
CA GLN A 178 35.18 -31.10 32.29
C GLN A 178 36.72 -31.22 32.27
N ASN A 179 37.45 -30.15 31.93
CA ASN A 179 38.92 -30.12 31.95
C ASN A 179 39.57 -31.33 31.23
N GLY A 180 38.99 -31.79 30.12
CA GLY A 180 39.47 -32.94 29.34
C GLY A 180 39.09 -34.31 29.90
N ALA A 181 38.32 -34.39 30.98
CA ALA A 181 37.77 -35.66 31.48
C ALA A 181 36.86 -36.35 30.45
N ASP A 182 36.22 -35.54 29.61
CA ASP A 182 35.31 -35.91 28.52
C ASP A 182 35.99 -36.35 27.22
N ILE A 183 37.33 -36.36 27.16
CA ILE A 183 38.08 -36.93 26.02
C ILE A 183 37.81 -38.45 25.93
N PRO A 184 37.25 -38.96 24.80
CA PRO A 184 36.92 -40.38 24.68
C PRO A 184 38.14 -41.31 24.63
N ASP A 185 39.15 -40.96 23.81
CA ASP A 185 40.42 -41.70 23.69
C ASP A 185 41.59 -40.86 24.23
N LYS A 186 41.79 -40.93 25.55
CA LYS A 186 42.89 -40.22 26.23
C LYS A 186 44.27 -40.67 25.75
N PRO A 187 44.57 -41.99 25.59
CA PRO A 187 45.83 -42.44 24.99
C PRO A 187 46.07 -41.90 23.57
N GLY A 188 45.05 -41.91 22.71
CA GLY A 188 45.11 -41.31 21.38
C GLY A 188 45.36 -39.81 21.43
N PHE A 189 44.67 -39.09 22.33
CA PHE A 189 44.91 -37.67 22.56
C PHE A 189 46.37 -37.38 22.97
N ILE A 190 46.91 -38.13 23.94
CA ILE A 190 48.30 -38.04 24.40
C ILE A 190 49.29 -38.27 23.24
N LYS A 191 49.01 -39.26 22.38
CA LYS A 191 49.81 -39.49 21.17
C LYS A 191 49.75 -38.30 20.22
N ASN A 192 48.55 -37.74 20.00
CA ASN A 192 48.34 -36.60 19.10
C ASN A 192 48.99 -35.30 19.60
N VAL A 193 49.05 -35.09 20.91
CA VAL A 193 49.80 -33.96 21.51
C VAL A 193 51.30 -34.23 21.69
N GLY A 194 51.81 -35.36 21.17
CA GLY A 194 53.25 -35.68 21.17
C GLY A 194 53.84 -36.14 22.51
N LEU A 195 53.00 -36.41 23.52
CA LEU A 195 53.45 -36.75 24.88
C LEU A 195 53.68 -38.26 25.12
N LYS A 196 53.60 -39.08 24.06
CA LYS A 196 53.74 -40.54 24.17
C LYS A 196 55.08 -40.97 24.78
N GLU A 197 56.19 -40.41 24.31
CA GLU A 197 57.54 -40.80 24.77
C GLU A 197 57.84 -40.28 26.19
N THR A 198 57.27 -39.13 26.57
CA THR A 198 57.35 -38.59 27.93
C THR A 198 56.74 -39.53 28.97
N LEU A 199 55.75 -40.34 28.58
CA LEU A 199 55.15 -41.33 29.46
C LEU A 199 55.92 -42.65 29.53
N ASN A 200 56.84 -42.92 28.58
CA ASN A 200 57.56 -44.17 28.47
C ASN A 200 58.55 -44.36 29.64
N PRO A 201 58.34 -45.33 30.55
CA PRO A 201 59.20 -45.53 31.71
C PRO A 201 60.67 -45.79 31.36
N THR A 202 60.95 -46.38 30.19
CA THR A 202 62.32 -46.67 29.76
C THR A 202 63.07 -45.44 29.23
N LYS A 203 62.36 -44.32 28.99
CA LYS A 203 62.93 -43.05 28.53
C LYS A 203 62.84 -41.94 29.59
N ARG A 204 62.27 -42.23 30.77
CA ARG A 204 62.24 -41.30 31.90
C ARG A 204 63.59 -41.32 32.61
N VAL A 205 64.07 -40.14 33.01
CA VAL A 205 65.20 -40.04 33.94
C VAL A 205 64.71 -40.53 35.31
N SER A 206 65.24 -41.67 35.75
CA SER A 206 64.98 -42.19 37.10
C SER A 206 65.89 -41.46 38.07
N ILE A 207 65.31 -40.56 38.87
CA ILE A 207 66.01 -40.00 40.03
C ILE A 207 65.69 -40.96 41.18
N GLY A 208 66.70 -41.65 41.71
CA GLY A 208 66.54 -42.51 42.90
C GLY A 208 65.99 -41.73 44.10
N ASN A 209 65.70 -42.41 45.21
CA ASN A 209 65.18 -41.76 46.41
C ASN A 209 66.02 -40.52 46.79
N ILE A 210 65.38 -39.36 46.87
CA ILE A 210 66.03 -38.13 47.32
C ILE A 210 66.38 -38.32 48.80
N GLY A 211 67.67 -38.21 49.14
CA GLY A 211 68.13 -38.29 50.52
C GLY A 211 67.47 -37.21 51.39
N THR A 212 67.12 -37.53 52.62
CA THR A 212 66.43 -36.62 53.55
C THR A 212 67.37 -35.67 54.31
N GLY A 213 68.67 -35.67 53.99
CA GLY A 213 69.70 -34.83 54.60
C GLY A 213 69.96 -33.52 53.85
N ALA A 214 70.54 -32.53 54.53
CA ALA A 214 70.99 -31.29 53.90
C ALA A 214 72.04 -31.59 52.83
N PHE A 215 71.91 -30.98 51.65
CA PHE A 215 72.91 -31.12 50.59
C PHE A 215 74.21 -30.42 51.01
N ASP A 216 75.23 -31.21 51.35
CA ASP A 216 76.53 -30.72 51.81
C ASP A 216 77.59 -30.63 50.69
N GLY A 217 77.19 -30.92 49.45
CA GLY A 217 78.06 -30.85 48.26
C GLY A 217 79.17 -31.89 48.20
N SER A 218 79.28 -32.79 49.18
CA SER A 218 80.36 -33.79 49.26
C SER A 218 80.14 -35.00 48.35
N THR A 219 78.90 -35.23 47.92
CA THR A 219 78.52 -36.30 46.99
C THR A 219 77.63 -35.77 45.85
N PRO A 220 77.84 -36.20 44.58
CA PRO A 220 76.99 -35.76 43.47
C PRO A 220 75.55 -36.27 43.68
N SER A 221 74.58 -35.37 43.78
CA SER A 221 73.22 -35.72 44.19
C SER A 221 72.31 -36.20 43.06
N ILE A 222 72.69 -36.04 41.79
CA ILE A 222 71.96 -36.57 40.64
C ILE A 222 72.96 -37.01 39.57
N ASN A 223 73.13 -38.33 39.39
CA ASN A 223 73.86 -38.89 38.25
C ASN A 223 72.88 -39.08 37.08
N ILE A 224 72.73 -38.08 36.22
CA ILE A 224 72.00 -38.23 34.95
C ILE A 224 72.98 -38.85 33.96
N GLY A 225 73.15 -40.17 34.03
CA GLY A 225 73.96 -40.88 33.05
C GLY A 225 73.36 -40.69 31.66
N ASP A 226 74.06 -39.99 30.77
CA ASP A 226 73.84 -40.17 29.35
C ASP A 226 74.30 -41.59 29.00
N SER A 227 73.45 -42.39 28.36
CA SER A 227 73.77 -43.79 28.05
C SER A 227 74.83 -43.96 26.94
N ASP A 228 75.70 -42.97 26.73
CA ASP A 228 76.70 -42.94 25.65
C ASP A 228 78.16 -42.75 26.13
N SER A 229 78.46 -42.91 27.42
CA SER A 229 79.85 -43.00 27.86
C SER A 229 80.23 -44.44 28.22
N GLY A 230 80.66 -45.19 27.20
CA GLY A 230 81.44 -46.39 27.38
C GLY A 230 82.68 -46.08 28.22
N PHE A 231 82.65 -46.45 29.50
CA PHE A 231 83.85 -46.58 30.30
C PHE A 231 84.37 -48.01 30.17
N ILE A 232 85.26 -48.16 29.19
CA ILE A 232 86.21 -49.27 29.12
C ILE A 232 87.26 -49.00 30.21
N GLY A 233 87.39 -49.94 31.15
CA GLY A 233 88.37 -49.93 32.23
C GLY A 233 88.22 -51.18 33.08
#